data_AF-A0A2W7R828-F1
#
_entry.id   AF-A0A2W7R828-F1
#
_cell.length_a   1.000
_cell.length_b   1.000
_cell.length_c   1.000
_cell.angle_alpha   90.00
_cell.angle_beta   90.00
_cell.angle_gamma   90.00
#
_symmetry.space_group_name_H-M   'P 1'
#
loop_
_entity.id
_entity.type
_entity.pdbx_description
1 polymer ?
#
loop_
_entity_poly.entity_id
_entity_poly.type
_entity_poly.pdbx_seq_one_letter_code
_entity_poly.pdbx_strand_id
1 'polypeptide(L)'
;MSSNIRITRVCQYCGDSFTAKTTVTKFCGDNCAKKAYKLRKKEEKVLHSHHETALAINQSWHNANQKGFLNVKETCILMGVSRTTLWRLVKNESLGVKEIGRKRIFRKTDIDSFMNQ
;
A
#
# COMPACT_ATOMS: atom_id res chain seq x y z
N MET A 1 50.65 1.65 -6.19
CA MET A 1 50.58 1.40 -4.73
C MET A 1 49.58 0.29 -4.45
N SER A 2 50.05 -0.95 -4.25
CA SER A 2 49.17 -2.05 -3.80
C SER A 2 49.25 -2.15 -2.29
N SER A 3 48.25 -1.61 -1.60
CA SER A 3 48.07 -1.89 -0.18
C SER A 3 47.59 -3.35 -0.05
N ASN A 4 48.45 -4.22 0.46
CA ASN A 4 48.19 -5.66 0.60
C ASN A 4 47.31 -5.92 1.84
N ILE A 5 46.14 -5.29 1.85
CA ILE A 5 45.21 -5.29 2.97
C ILE A 5 44.54 -6.67 3.06
N ARG A 6 44.48 -7.22 4.27
CA ARG A 6 43.74 -8.43 4.62
C ARG A 6 42.97 -8.13 5.89
N ILE A 7 41.65 -8.00 5.78
CA ILE A 7 40.77 -7.65 6.90
C ILE A 7 39.69 -8.72 6.99
N THR A 8 39.44 -9.24 8.18
CA THR A 8 38.29 -10.12 8.43
C THR A 8 37.01 -9.29 8.49
N ARG A 9 36.02 -9.66 7.68
CA ARG A 9 34.71 -9.01 7.62
C ARG A 9 33.60 -10.05 7.63
N VAL A 10 32.40 -9.62 8.02
CA VAL A 10 31.20 -10.46 7.98
C VAL A 10 30.43 -10.18 6.69
N CYS A 11 29.98 -11.22 6.01
CA CYS A 11 29.18 -11.12 4.80
C CYS A 11 27.78 -10.60 5.11
N GLN A 12 27.36 -9.51 4.46
CA GLN A 12 26.04 -8.91 4.68
C GLN A 12 24.85 -9.78 4.21
N TYR A 13 25.11 -10.88 3.49
CA TYR A 13 24.07 -11.77 2.99
C TYR A 13 23.96 -13.07 3.79
N CYS A 14 25.07 -13.82 3.94
CA CYS A 14 25.06 -15.12 4.63
C CYS A 14 25.48 -15.04 6.10
N GLY A 15 26.03 -13.92 6.56
CA GLY A 15 26.49 -13.78 7.95
C GLY A 15 27.85 -14.42 8.25
N ASP A 16 28.48 -15.09 7.28
CA ASP A 16 29.77 -15.74 7.49
C ASP A 16 30.93 -14.75 7.50
N SER A 17 31.95 -15.02 8.32
CA SER A 17 33.22 -14.29 8.31
C SER A 17 34.08 -14.68 7.11
N PHE A 18 34.67 -13.70 6.42
CA PHE A 18 35.58 -13.90 5.30
C PHE A 18 36.74 -12.91 5.34
N THR A 19 37.83 -13.24 4.64
CA THR A 19 38.99 -12.35 4.52
C THR A 19 38.84 -11.45 3.29
N ALA A 20 38.58 -10.17 3.52
CA ALA A 20 38.49 -9.15 2.49
C ALA A 20 39.88 -8.62 2.11
N LYS A 21 40.10 -8.39 0.81
CA LYS A 21 41.32 -7.78 0.28
C LYS A 21 41.22 -6.25 0.10
N THR A 22 40.00 -5.71 0.20
CA THR A 22 39.72 -4.28 0.09
C THR A 22 38.75 -3.85 1.20
N THR A 23 38.77 -2.57 1.55
CA THR A 23 37.91 -1.98 2.59
C THR A 23 36.43 -1.92 2.19
N VAL A 24 36.13 -1.95 0.89
CA VAL A 24 34.76 -1.80 0.34
C VAL A 24 34.03 -3.13 0.14
N THR A 25 34.69 -4.28 0.34
CA THR A 25 34.08 -5.59 0.09
C THR A 25 33.02 -5.91 1.14
N LYS A 26 31.77 -6.15 0.71
CA LYS A 26 30.60 -6.38 1.58
C LYS A 26 30.16 -7.85 1.66
N PHE A 27 30.59 -8.68 0.72
CA PHE A 27 30.14 -10.06 0.57
C PHE A 27 31.33 -11.01 0.46
N CYS A 28 31.17 -12.25 0.93
CA CYS A 28 32.21 -13.28 0.87
C CYS A 28 32.50 -13.78 -0.56
N GLY A 29 31.61 -13.50 -1.52
CA GLY A 29 31.80 -13.85 -2.93
C GLY A 29 30.67 -13.39 -3.84
N ASP A 30 30.84 -13.68 -5.13
CA ASP A 30 29.98 -13.22 -6.22
C ASP A 30 28.53 -13.75 -6.11
N ASN A 31 28.37 -15.00 -5.65
CA ASN A 31 27.06 -15.61 -5.44
C ASN A 31 26.24 -14.85 -4.38
N CYS A 32 26.86 -14.53 -3.23
CA CYS A 32 26.23 -13.78 -2.16
C CYS A 32 25.89 -12.35 -2.61
N ALA A 33 26.77 -11.70 -3.38
CA ALA A 33 26.50 -10.38 -3.96
C ALA A 33 25.30 -10.41 -4.92
N LYS A 34 25.23 -11.40 -5.83
CA LYS A 34 24.11 -11.56 -6.78
C LYS A 34 22.79 -11.84 -6.07
N LYS A 35 22.79 -12.69 -5.04
CA LYS A 35 21.59 -12.97 -4.24
C LYS A 35 21.11 -11.74 -3.48
N ALA A 36 22.02 -11.02 -2.82
CA ALA A 36 21.70 -9.76 -2.13
C ALA A 36 21.14 -8.70 -3.10
N TYR A 37 21.71 -8.57 -4.30
CA TYR A 37 21.18 -7.67 -5.34
C TYR A 37 19.74 -8.02 -5.73
N LYS A 38 19.46 -9.31 -5.98
CA LYS A 38 18.12 -9.79 -6.32
C LYS A 38 17.12 -9.55 -5.19
N LEU A 39 17.52 -9.77 -3.94
CA LEU A 39 16.69 -9.53 -2.76
C LEU A 39 16.32 -8.04 -2.66
N ARG A 40 17.31 -7.15 -2.72
CA ARG A 40 17.09 -5.70 -2.70
C ARG A 40 16.14 -5.25 -3.82
N LYS A 41 16.32 -5.76 -5.04
CA LYS A 41 15.44 -5.43 -6.17
C LYS A 41 14.02 -5.97 -6.01
N LYS A 42 13.84 -7.09 -5.32
CA LYS A 42 12.51 -7.60 -4.98
C LYS A 42 11.83 -6.70 -3.95
N GLU A 43 12.53 -6.31 -2.89
CA GLU A 43 12.03 -5.41 -1.85
C GLU A 43 11.64 -4.04 -2.42
N GLU A 44 12.49 -3.47 -3.28
CA GLU A 44 12.22 -2.20 -3.97
C GLU A 44 10.91 -2.24 -4.77
N LYS A 45 10.65 -3.34 -5.51
CA LYS A 45 9.40 -3.53 -6.26
C LYS A 45 8.18 -3.63 -5.34
N VAL A 46 8.31 -4.36 -4.24
CA VAL A 46 7.23 -4.55 -3.26
C VAL A 46 6.90 -3.20 -2.60
N LEU A 47 7.92 -2.48 -2.14
CA LEU A 47 7.75 -1.15 -1.54
C LEU A 47 7.11 -0.16 -2.52
N HIS A 48 7.55 -0.16 -3.78
CA HIS A 48 6.95 0.70 -4.81
C HIS A 48 5.46 0.39 -5.02
N SER A 49 5.10 -0.88 -5.15
CA SER A 49 3.70 -1.31 -5.30
C SER A 49 2.84 -0.93 -4.09
N HIS A 50 3.36 -1.10 -2.87
CA HIS A 50 2.65 -0.65 -1.67
C HIS A 50 2.46 0.86 -1.63
N HIS A 51 3.47 1.63 -2.04
CA HIS A 51 3.40 3.09 -2.09
C HIS A 51 2.36 3.57 -3.13
N GLU A 52 2.36 3.00 -4.34
CA GLU A 52 1.35 3.28 -5.37
C GLU A 52 -0.07 2.95 -4.86
N THR A 53 -0.22 1.81 -4.20
CA THR A 53 -1.52 1.40 -3.62
C THR A 53 -1.98 2.38 -2.54
N ALA A 54 -1.08 2.81 -1.66
CA ALA A 54 -1.39 3.79 -0.61
C ALA A 54 -1.80 5.15 -1.19
N LEU A 55 -1.10 5.63 -2.22
CA LEU A 55 -1.45 6.87 -2.92
C LEU A 55 -2.83 6.78 -3.57
N ALA A 56 -3.13 5.67 -4.25
CA ALA A 56 -4.42 5.46 -4.90
C ALA A 56 -5.58 5.44 -3.89
N ILE A 57 -5.39 4.82 -2.72
CA ILE A 57 -6.39 4.81 -1.64
C ILE A 57 -6.65 6.24 -1.15
N ASN A 58 -5.59 7.00 -0.84
CA ASN A 58 -5.72 8.38 -0.34
C ASN A 58 -6.40 9.30 -1.37
N GLN A 59 -6.05 9.17 -2.65
CA GLN A 59 -6.72 9.91 -3.73
C GLN A 59 -8.20 9.54 -3.85
N SER A 60 -8.54 8.26 -3.71
CA SER A 60 -9.94 7.81 -3.78
C SER A 60 -10.79 8.41 -2.65
N TRP A 61 -10.24 8.51 -1.44
CA TRP A 61 -10.91 9.12 -0.31
C TRP A 61 -11.11 10.63 -0.52
N HIS A 62 -10.07 11.34 -0.94
CA HIS A 62 -10.13 12.77 -1.21
C HIS A 62 -11.15 13.11 -2.30
N ASN A 63 -11.17 12.34 -3.39
CA ASN A 63 -12.12 12.50 -4.48
C ASN A 63 -13.56 12.18 -4.06
N ALA A 64 -13.77 11.19 -3.20
CA ALA A 64 -15.08 10.91 -2.63
C ALA A 64 -15.54 12.08 -1.73
N ASN A 65 -14.67 12.59 -0.87
CA ASN A 65 -15.03 13.63 0.10
C ASN A 65 -15.47 14.96 -0.55
N GLN A 66 -14.92 15.30 -1.72
CA GLN A 66 -15.27 16.53 -2.45
C GLN A 66 -16.63 16.47 -3.18
N LYS A 67 -17.15 15.27 -3.47
CA LYS A 67 -18.41 15.12 -4.21
C LYS A 67 -19.60 15.23 -3.27
N GLY A 68 -20.62 16.01 -3.66
CA GLY A 68 -21.91 16.04 -2.95
C GLY A 68 -22.76 14.76 -3.15
N PHE A 69 -22.49 14.01 -4.22
CA PHE A 69 -23.17 12.78 -4.58
C PHE A 69 -22.16 11.65 -4.75
N LEU A 70 -22.44 10.53 -4.09
CA LEU A 70 -21.52 9.40 -3.98
C LEU A 70 -22.11 8.17 -4.65
N ASN A 71 -21.27 7.44 -5.37
CA ASN A 71 -21.62 6.11 -5.87
C ASN A 71 -21.44 5.07 -4.74
N VAL A 72 -22.06 3.89 -4.88
CA VAL A 72 -21.98 2.77 -3.91
C VAL A 72 -20.56 2.51 -3.40
N LYS A 73 -19.57 2.49 -4.31
CA LYS A 73 -18.16 2.27 -3.94
C LYS A 73 -17.58 3.41 -3.09
N GLU A 74 -17.88 4.65 -3.44
CA GLU A 74 -17.40 5.84 -2.75
C GLU A 74 -18.08 5.96 -1.38
N THR A 75 -19.37 5.65 -1.28
CA THR A 75 -20.10 5.57 -0.02
C THR A 75 -19.51 4.53 0.91
N CYS A 76 -19.16 3.33 0.41
CA CYS A 76 -18.45 2.32 1.20
C CYS A 76 -17.10 2.82 1.72
N ILE A 77 -16.33 3.54 0.90
CA ILE A 77 -15.03 4.11 1.30
C ILE A 77 -15.23 5.20 2.36
N LEU A 78 -16.21 6.10 2.17
CA LEU A 78 -16.49 7.19 3.09
C LEU A 78 -16.96 6.67 4.46
N MET A 79 -17.87 5.69 4.46
CA MET A 79 -18.42 5.11 5.69
C MET A 79 -17.52 4.04 6.32
N GLY A 80 -16.51 3.54 5.61
CA GLY A 80 -15.68 2.42 6.07
C GLY A 80 -16.42 1.07 6.15
N VAL A 81 -17.52 0.88 5.40
CA VAL A 81 -18.33 -0.35 5.45
C VAL A 81 -18.29 -1.16 4.16
N SER A 82 -18.58 -2.45 4.29
CA SER A 82 -18.73 -3.33 3.13
C SER A 82 -19.99 -3.02 2.31
N ARG A 83 -20.01 -3.42 1.02
CA ARG A 83 -21.19 -3.26 0.15
C ARG A 83 -22.41 -3.98 0.68
N THR A 84 -22.24 -5.15 1.31
CA THR A 84 -23.35 -5.92 1.86
C THR A 84 -23.97 -5.19 3.05
N THR A 85 -23.16 -4.59 3.92
CA THR A 85 -23.63 -3.74 5.02
C THR A 85 -24.40 -2.53 4.49
N LEU A 86 -23.85 -1.85 3.48
CA LEU A 86 -24.53 -0.72 2.84
C LEU A 86 -25.91 -1.11 2.30
N TRP A 87 -26.04 -2.24 1.62
CA TRP A 87 -27.33 -2.72 1.13
C TRP A 87 -28.32 -3.12 2.24
N ARG A 88 -27.83 -3.63 3.38
CA ARG A 88 -28.68 -3.89 4.56
C ARG A 88 -29.24 -2.59 5.14
N LEU A 89 -28.42 -1.53 5.21
CA LEU A 89 -28.87 -0.22 5.68
C LEU A 89 -29.94 0.39 4.75
N VAL A 90 -29.75 0.26 3.44
CA VAL A 90 -30.75 0.68 2.44
C VAL A 90 -32.04 -0.13 2.59
N LYS A 91 -31.94 -1.45 2.80
CA LYS A 91 -33.11 -2.32 2.99
C LYS A 91 -33.88 -1.98 4.27
N ASN A 92 -33.18 -1.57 5.33
CA ASN A 92 -33.77 -1.15 6.59
C ASN A 92 -34.23 0.32 6.58
N GLU A 93 -34.30 0.96 5.40
CA GLU A 93 -34.73 2.34 5.17
C GLU A 93 -33.91 3.40 5.94
N SER A 94 -32.74 3.03 6.48
CA SER A 94 -31.90 3.93 7.27
C SER A 94 -31.10 4.91 6.40
N LEU A 95 -30.96 4.61 5.10
CA LEU A 95 -30.23 5.44 4.13
C LEU A 95 -31.01 5.58 2.83
N GLY A 96 -31.28 6.81 2.42
CA GLY A 96 -31.94 7.12 1.15
C GLY A 96 -31.02 6.86 -0.04
N VAL A 97 -31.50 6.08 -1.01
CA VAL A 97 -30.79 5.83 -2.28
C VAL A 97 -31.59 6.38 -3.45
N LYS A 98 -30.93 7.08 -4.37
CA LYS A 98 -31.54 7.52 -5.64
C LYS A 98 -31.05 6.66 -6.79
N GLU A 99 -31.99 6.19 -7.59
CA GLU A 99 -31.72 5.38 -8.78
C GLU A 99 -31.60 6.29 -10.01
N ILE A 100 -30.48 6.19 -10.74
CA ILE A 100 -30.30 6.83 -12.04
C ILE A 100 -29.90 5.74 -13.05
N GLY A 101 -30.91 5.19 -13.73
CA GLY A 101 -30.74 4.01 -14.58
C GLY A 101 -30.17 2.84 -13.77
N ARG A 102 -29.01 2.34 -14.18
CA ARG A 102 -28.28 1.26 -13.46
C ARG A 102 -27.44 1.76 -12.28
N LYS A 103 -27.25 3.07 -12.14
CA LYS A 103 -26.43 3.65 -11.07
C LYS A 103 -27.28 3.95 -9.85
N ARG A 104 -26.65 3.83 -8.68
CA ARG A 104 -27.24 4.08 -7.37
C ARG A 104 -26.40 5.16 -6.70
N ILE A 105 -27.05 6.25 -6.33
CA ILE A 105 -26.39 7.47 -5.87
C ILE A 105 -26.92 7.81 -4.48
N PHE A 106 -26.00 8.17 -3.61
CA PHE A 106 -26.27 8.62 -2.24
C PHE A 106 -25.91 10.10 -2.12
N ARG A 107 -26.70 10.85 -1.35
CA ARG A 107 -26.34 12.22 -0.97
C ARG A 107 -25.41 12.17 0.23
N LYS A 108 -24.35 12.96 0.20
CA LYS A 108 -23.40 13.03 1.30
C LYS A 108 -24.06 13.51 2.59
N THR A 109 -24.95 14.50 2.51
CA THR A 109 -25.71 15.04 3.65
C THR A 109 -26.47 13.97 4.43
N ASP A 110 -27.05 13.02 3.72
CA ASP A 110 -27.89 11.97 4.32
C ASP A 110 -27.01 10.96 5.06
N ILE A 111 -25.82 10.67 4.50
CA ILE A 111 -24.80 9.82 5.14
C ILE A 111 -24.21 10.50 6.37
N ASP A 112 -23.87 11.78 6.28
CA ASP A 112 -23.30 12.55 7.40
C ASP A 112 -24.33 12.66 8.54
N SER A 113 -25.61 12.84 8.22
CA SER A 113 -26.69 12.87 9.21
C SER A 113 -26.85 11.52 9.90
N PHE A 114 -26.77 10.42 9.15
CA PHE A 114 -26.83 9.06 9.69
C PHE A 114 -25.65 8.72 10.60
N MET A 115 -24.43 9.21 10.29
CA MET A 115 -23.23 8.96 11.09
C MET A 115 -23.16 9.78 12.39
N ASN A 116 -23.79 10.95 12.41
CA ASN A 116 -23.81 11.84 13.58
C ASN A 116 -25.01 11.58 14.51
N GLN A 117 -25.82 10.57 14.22
CA GLN A 117 -26.99 10.19 15.02
C GLN A 117 -26.62 9.32 16.22
#